data_AF-A0AAW8TN52-F1
#
_entry.id   AF-A0AAW8TN52-F1
#
_cell.length_a   1.000
_cell.length_b   1.000
_cell.length_c   1.000
_cell.angle_alpha   90.00
_cell.angle_beta   90.00
_cell.angle_gamma   90.00
#
_symmetry.space_group_name_H-M   'P 1'
#
loop_
_entity.id
_entity.type
_entity.pdbx_description
1 polymer ?
#
loop_
_entity_poly.entity_id
_entity_poly.type
_entity_poly.pdbx_seq_one_letter_code
_entity_poly.pdbx_strand_id
1 'polypeptide(L)' 'MEQNQLKKLMEMNENNETLETTFFEMRRGLSLIAKQSKYLFDECVKEGFTEEQALTIVLGMFSGSGVRND' A
#
# COMPACT_ATOMS: atom_id res chain seq x y z
N MET A 1 -17.14 13.51 37.72
CA MET A 1 -16.71 13.47 36.31
C MET A 1 -17.96 13.73 35.48
N GLU A 2 -18.06 14.90 34.83
CA GLU A 2 -19.29 15.29 34.12
C GLU A 2 -19.53 14.36 32.93
N GLN A 3 -20.77 13.94 32.70
CA GLN A 3 -21.13 13.00 31.62
C GLN A 3 -20.60 13.40 30.23
N ASN A 4 -20.42 14.70 30.01
CA ASN A 4 -19.81 15.25 28.78
C ASN A 4 -18.34 14.83 28.59
N GLN A 5 -17.57 14.67 29.67
CA GLN A 5 -16.18 14.22 29.60
C GLN A 5 -16.11 12.73 29.29
N LEU A 6 -17.02 11.93 29.88
CA LEU A 6 -17.11 10.50 29.61
C LEU A 6 -17.51 10.21 28.16
N LYS A 7 -18.50 10.93 27.63
CA LYS A 7 -18.94 10.79 26.23
C LYS A 7 -17.81 11.09 25.24
N LYS A 8 -17.07 12.19 25.45
CA LYS A 8 -15.90 12.54 24.62
C LYS A 8 -14.79 11.49 24.69
N LEU A 9 -14.58 10.89 25.86
CA LEU A 9 -13.58 9.83 26.02
C LEU A 9 -13.98 8.57 25.24
N MET A 10 -15.27 8.21 25.23
CA MET A 10 -15.78 7.09 24.44
C MET A 10 -15.67 7.33 22.94
N GLU A 11 -16.07 8.51 22.46
CA GLU A 11 -15.93 8.90 21.04
C GLU A 11 -14.46 8.87 20.59
N MET A 12 -13.54 9.34 21.44
CA MET A 12 -12.11 9.31 21.13
C MET A 12 -11.55 7.89 21.09
N ASN A 13 -12.06 6.99 21.95
CA ASN A 13 -11.65 5.58 21.95
C ASN A 13 -12.11 4.86 20.68
N GLU A 14 -13.36 5.04 20.27
CA GLU A 14 -13.90 4.46 19.03
C GLU A 14 -13.15 4.98 17.79
N ASN A 15 -12.82 6.28 17.77
CA ASN A 15 -12.02 6.85 16.69
C ASN A 15 -10.61 6.26 16.65
N ASN A 16 -9.96 6.03 17.80
CA ASN A 16 -8.65 5.40 17.85
C ASN A 16 -8.68 3.95 17.34
N GLU A 17 -9.66 3.16 17.75
CA GLU A 17 -9.82 1.78 17.28
C GLU A 17 -10.06 1.71 15.76
N THR A 18 -10.85 2.65 15.24
CA THR A 18 -11.10 2.79 13.79
C THR A 18 -9.82 3.17 13.04
N LEU A 19 -9.04 4.12 13.58
CA LEU A 19 -7.76 4.53 13.01
C LEU A 19 -6.76 3.37 13.00
N GLU A 20 -6.61 2.65 14.12
CA GLU A 20 -5.71 1.49 14.23
C GLU A 20 -6.08 0.40 13.22
N THR A 21 -7.36 0.09 13.10
CA THR A 21 -7.86 -0.87 12.10
C THR A 21 -7.53 -0.42 10.68
N THR A 22 -7.82 0.85 10.35
CA THR A 22 -7.51 1.44 9.03
C THR A 22 -6.02 1.35 8.72
N PHE A 23 -5.16 1.74 9.67
CA PHE A 23 -3.70 1.65 9.51
C PHE A 23 -3.23 0.22 9.32
N PHE A 24 -3.79 -0.74 10.07
CA PHE A 24 -3.44 -2.15 9.94
C PHE A 24 -3.79 -2.70 8.55
N GLU A 25 -4.98 -2.40 8.05
CA GLU A 25 -5.44 -2.83 6.72
C GLU A 25 -4.62 -2.18 5.61
N MET A 26 -4.34 -0.87 5.70
CA MET A 26 -3.48 -0.18 4.75
C MET A 26 -2.07 -0.80 4.72
N ARG A 27 -1.48 -1.08 5.89
CA ARG A 27 -0.17 -1.72 5.98
C ARG A 27 -0.19 -3.12 5.34
N ARG A 28 -1.26 -3.88 5.54
CA ARG A 28 -1.45 -5.19 4.92
C ARG A 28 -1.53 -5.07 3.40
N GLY A 29 -2.29 -4.09 2.88
CA GLY A 29 -2.40 -3.80 1.45
C GLY A 29 -1.04 -3.44 0.83
N LEU A 30 -0.31 -2.50 1.45
CA LEU A 30 1.04 -2.11 1.00
C LEU A 30 2.03 -3.28 0.99
N SER A 31 1.96 -4.16 2.01
CA SER A 31 2.80 -5.36 2.05
C SER A 31 2.49 -6.33 0.91
N LEU A 32 1.21 -6.49 0.55
CA LEU A 32 0.81 -7.33 -0.58
C LEU A 32 1.31 -6.77 -1.91
N ILE A 33 1.15 -5.45 -2.11
CA ILE A 33 1.66 -4.74 -3.29
C ILE A 33 3.17 -4.93 -3.41
N ALA A 34 3.93 -4.75 -2.33
CA ALA A 34 5.39 -4.92 -2.36
C ALA A 34 5.80 -6.36 -2.74
N LYS A 35 5.09 -7.38 -2.23
CA LYS A 35 5.35 -8.78 -2.57
C LYS A 35 5.09 -9.07 -4.05
N GLN A 36 3.97 -8.58 -4.58
CA GLN A 36 3.62 -8.75 -5.99
C GLN A 36 4.58 -8.00 -6.91
N SER A 37 4.98 -6.78 -6.52
CA SER A 37 5.97 -5.96 -7.24
C SER A 37 7.31 -6.68 -7.36
N LYS A 38 7.78 -7.26 -6.25
CA LYS A 38 9.03 -8.03 -6.24
C LYS A 38 8.92 -9.28 -7.11
N TYR A 39 7.82 -10.03 -6.99
CA TYR A 39 7.61 -11.20 -7.82
C TYR A 39 7.67 -10.85 -9.32
N LEU A 40 6.96 -9.81 -9.75
CA LEU A 40 6.98 -9.36 -11.14
C LEU A 40 8.37 -8.91 -11.58
N PHE A 41 9.09 -8.16 -10.74
CA PHE A 41 10.47 -7.77 -11.00
C PHE A 41 11.37 -8.98 -11.23
N ASP A 42 11.31 -9.96 -10.33
CA ASP A 42 12.13 -11.17 -10.38
C ASP A 42 11.82 -11.99 -11.65
N GLU A 43 10.55 -12.08 -12.07
CA GLU A 43 10.17 -12.73 -13.33
C GLU A 43 10.69 -11.97 -14.56
N CYS A 44 10.62 -10.64 -14.58
CA CYS A 44 11.21 -9.86 -15.67
C CYS A 44 12.72 -10.13 -15.79
N VAL A 45 13.46 -10.15 -14.68
CA VAL A 45 14.90 -10.45 -14.71
C VAL A 45 15.15 -11.88 -15.22
N LYS A 46 14.34 -12.87 -14.83
CA LYS A 46 14.46 -14.25 -15.32
C LYS A 46 14.22 -14.37 -16.83
N GLU A 47 13.29 -13.59 -17.37
CA GLU A 47 12.98 -13.55 -18.81
C GLU A 47 14.03 -12.76 -19.62
N GLY A 48 15.09 -12.25 -18.97
CA GLY A 48 16.25 -11.64 -19.62
C GLY A 48 16.18 -10.12 -19.75
N PHE A 49 15.22 -9.46 -19.09
CA PHE A 49 15.22 -8.00 -18.97
C PHE A 49 16.34 -7.54 -18.04
N THR A 50 16.89 -6.35 -18.29
CA THR A 50 17.79 -5.71 -17.31
C THR A 50 17.00 -5.28 -16.07
N GLU A 51 17.70 -5.10 -14.95
CA GLU A 51 17.07 -4.61 -13.71
C GLU A 51 16.36 -3.26 -13.92
N GLU A 52 16.93 -2.38 -14.75
CA GLU A 52 16.33 -1.07 -15.07
C GLU A 52 15.03 -1.20 -15.89
N GLN A 53 14.99 -2.14 -16.85
CA GLN A 53 13.77 -2.43 -17.62
C GLN A 53 12.69 -3.06 -16.73
N ALA A 54 13.07 -4.04 -15.90
CA ALA A 54 12.16 -4.67 -14.95
C ALA A 54 11.57 -3.65 -13.97
N LEU A 55 12.40 -2.75 -13.44
CA LEU A 55 11.95 -1.68 -12.54
C LEU A 55 10.97 -0.71 -13.23
N THR A 56 11.27 -0.32 -14.48
CA THR A 56 10.39 0.57 -15.26
C THR A 56 9.02 -0.06 -15.51
N ILE A 57 8.97 -1.36 -15.84
CA ILE A 57 7.72 -2.10 -16.03
C ILE A 57 6.91 -2.14 -14.74
N VAL A 58 7.55 -2.56 -13.64
CA VAL A 58 6.90 -2.70 -12.33
C VAL A 58 6.34 -1.35 -11.86
N LEU A 59 7.15 -0.29 -11.89
CA LEU A 59 6.70 1.05 -11.51
C LEU A 59 5.60 1.59 -12.43
N GLY A 60 5.71 1.36 -13.74
CA GLY A 60 4.72 1.76 -14.73
C GLY A 60 3.33 1.17 -14.50
N MET A 61 3.25 -0.06 -13.94
CA MET A 61 1.97 -0.68 -13.57
C MET A 61 1.29 0.02 -12.37
N PHE A 62 2.07 0.58 -11.44
CA PHE A 62 1.52 1.27 -10.27
C PHE A 62 1.25 2.75 -10.50
N SER A 63 1.99 3.40 -11.39
CA SER A 63 1.81 4.82 -11.72
C SER A 63 0.75 5.09 -12.79
N GLY A 64 0.16 4.04 -13.40
CA GLY A 64 -0.80 4.19 -14.50
C GLY A 64 -0.19 4.77 -15.79
N SER A 65 1.14 4.93 -15.84
CA SER A 65 1.89 5.49 -16.96
C SER A 65 2.46 4.40 -17.87
N GLY A 66 1.81 3.23 -17.92
CA GLY A 66 2.18 2.11 -18.77
C GLY A 66 2.28 2.54 -20.24
N VAL A 67 3.52 2.81 -20.67
CA VAL A 67 4.00 2.89 -22.04
C VAL A 67 3.06 3.62 -23.01
N ARG A 68 3.15 4.96 -23.01
CA ARG A 68 2.88 5.74 -24.22
C ARG A 68 4.11 5.61 -25.13
N ASN A 69 4.06 4.65 -26.05
CA ASN A 69 4.93 4.63 -27.22
C ASN A 69 4.29 5.54 -28.27
N ASP A 70 4.71 6.80 -28.31
CA ASP A 70 4.56 7.70 -29.44
C ASP A 70 5.94 8.14 -29.93
#